data_AF-A0A968R7W9-F1
#
_entry.id   AF-A0A968R7W9-F1
#
_cell.length_a   1.000
_cell.length_b   1.000
_cell.length_c   1.000
_cell.angle_alpha   90.00
_cell.angle_beta   90.00
_cell.angle_gamma   90.00
#
_symmetry.space_group_name_H-M   'P 1'
#
loop_
_entity.id
_entity.type
_entity.pdbx_description
1 polymer ?
#
loop_
_entity_poly.entity_id
_entity_poly.type
_entity_poly.pdbx_seq_one_letter_code
_entity_poly.pdbx_strand_id
1 'polypeptide(L)'
;TWREPFGLVMVESMVTGTPVIAMSMGSTPEIVDDGKTGFLCHTVDECVAAIDKATQLNRRDCREHVIKNFSAQKMTEGYEEVYRQILADSFSKNGHARTLIGSAV
;
A
#
# COMPACT_ATOMS: atom_id res chain seq x y z
N THR A 1 -4.31 13.10 18.37
CA THR A 1 -4.52 11.91 17.52
C THR A 1 -3.27 11.66 16.68
N TRP A 2 -2.88 10.40 16.50
CA TRP A 2 -1.70 9.98 15.71
C TRP A 2 -2.07 9.84 14.23
N ARG A 3 -1.15 10.20 13.33
CA ARG A 3 -1.32 10.02 11.88
C ARG A 3 -0.58 8.74 11.48
N GLU A 4 -1.32 7.70 11.17
CA GLU A 4 -0.76 6.42 10.75
C GLU A 4 0.05 6.60 9.45
N PRO A 5 1.33 6.17 9.39
CA PRO A 5 2.18 6.37 8.21
C PRO A 5 1.93 5.36 7.09
N PHE A 6 1.49 4.14 7.39
CA PHE A 6 1.01 3.20 6.39
C PHE A 6 -0.15 2.39 6.95
N GLY A 7 0.03 1.64 8.03
CA GLY A 7 -1.05 0.82 8.60
C GLY A 7 -1.15 -0.53 7.92
N LEU A 8 -0.13 -1.36 8.14
CA LEU A 8 -0.08 -2.76 7.68
C LEU A 8 -1.33 -3.55 8.08
N VAL A 9 -1.86 -3.28 9.28
CA VAL A 9 -3.09 -3.90 9.78
C VAL A 9 -4.30 -3.67 8.88
N MET A 10 -4.37 -2.53 8.17
CA MET A 10 -5.46 -2.26 7.23
C MET A 10 -5.35 -3.18 6.00
N VAL A 11 -4.13 -3.36 5.49
CA VAL A 11 -3.84 -4.24 4.36
C VAL A 11 -4.06 -5.71 4.73
N GLU A 12 -3.64 -6.14 5.92
CA GLU A 12 -3.87 -7.49 6.47
C GLU A 12 -5.36 -7.78 6.66
N SER A 13 -6.12 -6.80 7.16
CA SER A 13 -7.58 -6.91 7.26
C SER A 13 -8.21 -7.09 5.88
N MET A 14 -7.89 -6.20 4.94
CA MET A 14 -8.51 -6.21 3.61
C MET A 14 -8.10 -7.43 2.78
N VAL A 15 -6.88 -7.97 2.92
CA VAL A 15 -6.48 -9.20 2.19
C VAL A 15 -7.23 -10.45 2.64
N THR A 16 -7.67 -10.47 3.90
CA THR A 16 -8.59 -11.50 4.42
C THR A 16 -10.07 -11.20 4.09
N GLY A 17 -10.31 -10.14 3.31
CA GLY A 17 -11.63 -9.72 2.87
C GLY A 17 -12.44 -9.01 3.95
N THR A 18 -11.78 -8.45 4.96
CA THR A 18 -12.43 -7.69 6.04
C THR A 18 -12.27 -6.19 5.77
N PRO A 19 -13.36 -5.46 5.49
CA PRO A 19 -13.29 -4.03 5.19
C PRO A 19 -12.84 -3.21 6.39
N VAL A 20 -12.26 -2.04 6.14
CA VAL A 20 -11.66 -1.17 7.17
C VAL A 20 -12.48 0.11 7.34
N ILE A 21 -12.82 0.46 8.57
CA ILE A 21 -13.35 1.79 8.91
C ILE A 21 -12.21 2.54 9.60
N ALA A 22 -11.83 3.71 9.08
CA ALA A 22 -10.71 4.47 9.59
C ALA A 22 -10.96 5.97 9.54
N MET A 23 -10.32 6.71 10.47
CA MET A 23 -10.26 8.17 10.37
C MET A 23 -9.49 8.58 9.11
N SER A 24 -10.00 9.54 8.35
CA SER A 24 -9.40 10.07 7.11
C SER A 24 -8.21 10.96 7.43
N MET A 25 -7.09 10.34 7.79
CA MET A 25 -5.84 11.02 8.19
C MET A 25 -4.63 10.09 8.04
N GLY A 26 -3.48 10.68 7.74
CA GLY A 26 -2.28 9.88 7.47
C GLY A 26 -2.43 9.11 6.15
N SER A 27 -1.98 7.86 6.13
CA SER A 27 -2.04 6.97 4.97
C SER A 27 -3.41 6.35 4.69
N THR A 28 -4.38 6.50 5.59
CA THR A 28 -5.68 5.83 5.46
C THR A 28 -6.39 6.14 4.13
N PRO A 29 -6.39 7.38 3.59
CA PRO A 29 -7.03 7.67 2.31
C PRO A 29 -6.27 7.14 1.09
N GLU A 30 -5.00 6.78 1.25
CA GLU A 30 -4.19 6.17 0.19
C GLU A 30 -4.44 4.65 0.11
N ILE A 31 -4.81 4.04 1.25
CA ILE A 31 -4.96 2.58 1.37
C ILE A 31 -6.41 2.13 1.21
N VAL A 32 -7.36 2.87 1.78
CA VAL A 32 -8.79 2.50 1.74
C VAL A 32 -9.45 3.19 0.55
N ASP A 33 -10.01 2.39 -0.35
CA ASP A 33 -10.94 2.85 -1.39
C ASP A 33 -12.33 3.02 -0.75
N ASP A 34 -12.71 4.29 -0.49
CA ASP A 34 -13.90 4.68 0.27
C ASP A 34 -15.20 4.19 -0.38
N GLY A 35 -16.08 3.61 0.43
CA GLY A 35 -17.33 3.02 -0.01
C GLY A 35 -17.19 1.69 -0.75
N LYS A 36 -15.97 1.20 -0.99
CA LYS A 36 -15.72 -0.06 -1.71
C LYS A 36 -14.97 -1.10 -0.87
N THR A 37 -13.88 -0.68 -0.23
CA THR A 37 -13.03 -1.55 0.59
C THR A 37 -13.11 -1.21 2.09
N GLY A 38 -13.84 -0.16 2.40
CA GLY A 38 -13.94 0.42 3.73
C GLY A 38 -14.64 1.76 3.71
N PHE A 39 -14.56 2.48 4.83
CA PHE A 39 -15.08 3.84 4.95
C PHE A 39 -14.07 4.76 5.63
N LEU A 40 -13.89 5.94 5.04
CA LEU A 40 -13.08 7.03 5.58
C LEU A 40 -13.98 8.01 6.33
N CYS A 41 -13.70 8.21 7.60
CA CYS A 41 -14.53 9.03 8.49
C CYS A 41 -13.77 10.23 9.04
N HIS A 42 -14.47 11.30 9.38
CA HIS A 42 -13.92 12.50 10.01
C HIS A 42 -14.31 12.62 11.49
N THR A 43 -15.33 11.87 11.92
CA THR A 43 -15.85 11.85 13.29
C THR A 43 -16.07 10.42 13.77
N VAL A 44 -16.14 10.23 15.09
CA VAL A 44 -16.47 8.93 15.68
C VAL A 44 -17.90 8.51 15.31
N ASP A 45 -18.84 9.46 15.26
CA ASP A 45 -20.23 9.19 14.88
C ASP A 45 -20.32 8.66 13.43
N GLU A 46 -19.51 9.19 12.52
CA GLU A 46 -19.37 8.65 11.16
C GLU A 46 -18.81 7.23 11.17
N CYS A 47 -17.79 6.94 11.99
CA CYS A 47 -17.25 5.58 12.14
C CYS A 47 -18.34 4.61 12.61
N VAL A 48 -19.15 5.01 13.59
CA VAL A 48 -20.26 4.18 14.11
C VAL A 48 -21.32 3.98 13.03
N ALA A 49 -21.71 5.03 12.31
CA ALA A 49 -22.68 4.96 11.22
C ALA A 49 -22.20 4.13 10.02
N ALA A 50 -20.89 3.92 9.87
CA ALA A 50 -20.30 3.11 8.81
C ALA A 50 -20.31 1.60 9.11
N ILE A 51 -20.54 1.16 10.35
CA ILE A 51 -20.48 -0.26 10.74
C ILE A 51 -21.44 -1.11 9.90
N ASP A 52 -22.72 -0.75 9.87
CA ASP A 52 -23.74 -1.51 9.12
C ASP A 52 -23.50 -1.47 7.61
N LYS A 53 -22.93 -0.37 7.10
CA LYS A 53 -22.58 -0.24 5.68
C LYS A 53 -21.39 -1.12 5.32
N ALA A 54 -20.40 -1.21 6.19
CA ALA A 54 -19.20 -2.02 5.98
C ALA A 54 -19.53 -3.51 5.85
N THR A 55 -20.54 -4.01 6.58
CA THR A 55 -20.96 -5.41 6.45
C THR A 55 -21.60 -5.73 5.10
N GLN A 56 -22.04 -4.73 4.33
CA GLN A 56 -22.63 -4.91 3.00
C GLN A 56 -21.59 -4.86 1.87
N LEU A 57 -20.34 -4.51 2.16
CA LEU A 57 -19.30 -4.43 1.13
C LEU A 57 -18.92 -5.81 0.61
N ASN A 58 -18.56 -5.87 -0.68
CA ASN A 58 -18.05 -7.09 -1.26
C ASN A 58 -16.65 -7.39 -0.73
N ARG A 59 -16.54 -8.48 0.03
CA ARG A 59 -15.28 -8.95 0.61
C ARG A 59 -14.20 -9.25 -0.43
N ARG A 60 -14.60 -9.60 -1.66
CA ARG A 60 -13.65 -9.85 -2.76
C ARG A 60 -12.97 -8.56 -3.21
N ASP A 61 -13.71 -7.45 -3.26
CA ASP A 61 -13.18 -6.16 -3.67
C ASP A 61 -12.06 -5.69 -2.72
N CYS A 62 -12.23 -5.92 -1.41
CA CYS A 62 -11.19 -5.65 -0.40
C CYS A 62 -9.89 -6.41 -0.71
N ARG A 63 -10.02 -7.72 -0.98
CA ARG A 63 -8.88 -8.59 -1.26
C ARG A 63 -8.20 -8.23 -2.58
N GLU A 64 -8.99 -8.01 -3.63
CA GLU A 64 -8.49 -7.67 -4.96
C GLU A 64 -7.75 -6.33 -4.95
N HIS A 65 -8.29 -5.35 -4.22
CA HIS A 65 -7.63 -4.05 -4.03
C HIS A 65 -6.23 -4.20 -3.41
N VAL A 66 -6.10 -5.00 -2.34
CA VAL A 66 -4.81 -5.25 -1.72
C VAL A 66 -3.85 -5.99 -2.64
N ILE A 67 -4.28 -7.08 -3.29
CA ILE A 67 -3.42 -7.86 -4.19
C ILE A 67 -2.91 -6.99 -5.34
N LYS A 68 -3.76 -6.11 -5.89
CA LYS A 68 -3.44 -5.25 -7.02
C LYS A 68 -2.46 -4.13 -6.64
N ASN A 69 -2.55 -3.59 -5.44
CA ASN A 69 -1.87 -2.33 -5.09
C ASN A 69 -0.76 -2.48 -4.05
N PHE A 70 -0.89 -3.41 -3.11
CA PHE A 70 -0.05 -3.49 -1.91
C PHE A 70 0.59 -4.88 -1.72
N SER A 71 0.75 -5.65 -2.79
CA SER A 71 1.44 -6.94 -2.73
C SER A 71 2.96 -6.77 -2.57
N ALA A 72 3.58 -7.72 -1.86
CA ALA A 72 5.03 -7.74 -1.70
C ALA A 72 5.75 -7.82 -3.05
N GLN A 73 5.18 -8.53 -4.02
CA GLN A 73 5.73 -8.59 -5.38
C GLN A 73 5.78 -7.20 -6.02
N LYS A 74 4.67 -6.46 -6.01
CA LYS A 74 4.61 -5.11 -6.60
C LYS A 74 5.55 -4.12 -5.92
N MET A 75 5.69 -4.23 -4.59
CA MET A 75 6.66 -3.45 -3.84
C MET A 75 8.10 -3.74 -4.30
N THR A 76 8.49 -5.02 -4.39
CA THR A 76 9.83 -5.41 -4.81
C THR A 76 10.12 -4.98 -6.24
N GLU A 77 9.18 -5.20 -7.17
CA GLU A 77 9.29 -4.74 -8.56
C GLU A 77 9.50 -3.22 -8.66
N GLY A 78 8.74 -2.45 -7.89
CA GLY A 78 8.89 -0.99 -7.83
C GLY A 78 10.26 -0.55 -7.29
N TYR A 79 10.75 -1.19 -6.23
CA TYR A 79 12.08 -0.90 -5.70
C TYR A 79 13.20 -1.27 -6.68
N GLU A 80 13.11 -2.44 -7.31
CA GLU A 80 14.09 -2.86 -8.32
C GLU A 80 14.17 -1.85 -9.48
N GLU A 81 13.02 -1.38 -9.96
CA GLU A 81 12.97 -0.39 -11.05
C GLU A 81 13.67 0.92 -10.65
N VAL A 82 13.37 1.45 -9.46
CA VAL A 82 14.04 2.65 -8.95
C VAL A 82 15.54 2.43 -8.79
N TYR A 83 15.97 1.26 -8.29
CA TYR A 83 17.40 0.94 -8.19
C TYR A 83 18.09 0.87 -9.55
N ARG A 84 17.44 0.26 -10.56
CA ARG A 84 17.97 0.22 -11.93
C ARG A 84 18.11 1.62 -12.52
N GLN A 85 17.15 2.51 -12.29
CA GLN A 85 17.20 3.91 -12.72
C GLN A 85 18.38 4.66 -12.08
N ILE A 86 18.54 4.55 -10.76
CA ILE A 86 19.65 5.20 -10.03
C ILE A 86 21.01 4.70 -10.51
N LEU A 87 21.14 3.39 -10.75
CA LEU A 87 22.36 2.81 -11.29
C LEU A 87 22.64 3.33 -12.70
N ALA A 88 21.65 3.34 -13.60
CA ALA A 88 21.78 3.87 -14.95
C ALA A 88 22.22 5.35 -14.97
N ASP A 89 21.58 6.19 -14.14
CA ASP A 89 21.93 7.60 -13.96
C ASP A 89 23.37 7.76 -13.43
N SER A 90 23.75 6.94 -12.45
CA SER A 90 25.09 6.96 -11.87
C SER A 90 26.16 6.56 -12.88
N PHE A 91 25.89 5.56 -13.73
CA PHE A 91 26.78 5.15 -14.81
C PHE A 91 26.91 6.23 -15.88
N SER A 92 25.81 6.89 -16.25
CA SER A 92 25.81 8.00 -17.21
C SER A 92 26.62 9.20 -16.71
N LYS A 93 26.52 9.54 -15.41
CA LYS A 93 27.20 10.70 -14.82
C LYS A 93 28.67 10.46 -14.49
N ASN A 94 29.03 9.24 -14.06
CA ASN A 94 30.38 8.96 -13.54
C ASN A 94 31.29 8.21 -14.50
N GLY A 95 30.82 7.81 -15.70
CA GLY A 95 31.62 7.25 -16.79
C GLY A 95 32.37 5.94 -16.51
N HIS A 96 32.32 5.43 -15.29
CA HIS A 96 33.01 4.22 -14.87
C HIS A 96 31.98 3.13 -14.58
N ALA A 97 31.81 2.21 -15.52
CA ALA A 97 31.29 0.89 -15.21
C ALA A 97 32.29 0.20 -14.29
N ARG A 98 32.16 0.38 -12.97
CA ARG A 98 32.75 -0.59 -12.04
C ARG A 98 31.98 -1.87 -12.25
N THR A 99 32.51 -2.75 -13.10
CA THR A 99 32.14 -4.16 -13.12
C THR A 99 32.08 -4.60 -11.66
N LEU A 100 30.89 -4.88 -11.14
CA LEU A 100 30.78 -5.58 -9.87
C LEU A 100 31.48 -6.91 -10.13
N ILE A 101 32.70 -7.02 -9.58
CA ILE A 101 33.62 -8.12 -9.83
C ILE A 101 32.92 -9.39 -9.33
N GLY A 102 32.23 -10.08 -10.23
CA GLY A 102 32.10 -11.52 -10.17
C GLY A 102 33.42 -12.11 -10.65
N SER A 103 34.39 -12.19 -9.75
CA SER A 103 35.52 -13.10 -9.86
C SER A 103 35.54 -13.93 -8.58
N ALA A 104 35.42 -15.25 -8.77
CA ALA A 104 35.36 -16.32 -7.76
C ALA A 104 34.06 -16.31 -6.93
N VAL A 105 33.22 -17.35 -6.95
CA VAL A 105 33.51 -18.80 -6.96
C VAL A 105 32.64 -19.53 -7.98
#